data_AF-A0A3B8HA70-F1
#
_entry.id   AF-A0A3B8HA70-F1
#
_cell.length_a   1.000
_cell.length_b   1.000
_cell.length_c   1.000
_cell.angle_alpha   90.00
_cell.angle_beta   90.00
_cell.angle_gamma   90.00
#
_symmetry.space_group_name_H-M   'P 1'
#
loop_
_entity.id
_entity.type
_entity.pdbx_description
1 polymer ?
#
loop_
_entity_poly.entity_id
_entity_poly.type
_entity_poly.pdbx_seq_one_letter_code
_entity_poly.pdbx_strand_id
1 'polypeptide(L)'
;MLPYNQGKDSLLEIIERLSGSVRGETGRSLAKVKAKLEEEAFNLVILGQFKRGKSTFINALLGESLLPTAIVPLTSVVTILRYGPELRIEVHYQNDKRETIDLAGLPSLITER
;
A
#
# COMPACT_ATOMS: atom_id res chain seq x y z
N MET A 1 11.24 -18.30 16.92
CA MET A 1 10.40 -17.14 16.50
C MET A 1 9.21 -17.72 15.76
N LEU A 2 7.99 -17.49 16.24
CA LEU A 2 6.79 -18.01 15.55
C LEU A 2 6.66 -17.34 14.17
N PRO A 3 6.29 -18.07 13.10
CA PRO A 3 5.97 -17.48 11.80
C PRO A 3 4.86 -16.43 11.93
N TYR A 4 4.95 -15.32 11.19
CA TYR A 4 3.97 -14.21 11.26
C TYR A 4 2.53 -14.70 11.12
N ASN A 5 2.26 -15.57 10.13
CA ASN A 5 0.92 -16.11 9.88
C ASN A 5 0.37 -16.86 11.10
N GLN A 6 1.18 -17.71 11.74
CA GLN A 6 0.74 -18.46 12.93
C GLN A 6 0.44 -17.54 14.12
N GLY A 7 1.27 -16.50 14.32
CA GLY A 7 1.02 -15.50 15.36
C GLY A 7 -0.24 -14.68 15.09
N LYS A 8 -0.46 -14.29 13.83
CA LYS A 8 -1.65 -13.56 13.38
C LYS A 8 -2.91 -14.39 13.60
N ASP A 9 -2.93 -15.65 13.16
CA ASP A 9 -4.10 -16.52 13.28
C ASP A 9 -4.50 -16.71 14.74
N SER A 10 -3.51 -16.90 15.62
CA SER A 10 -3.73 -17.00 17.07
C SER A 10 -4.34 -15.72 17.65
N LEU A 11 -3.88 -14.54 17.22
CA LEU A 11 -4.42 -13.26 17.67
C LEU A 11 -5.86 -13.04 17.18
N LEU A 12 -6.16 -13.40 15.94
CA LEU A 12 -7.51 -13.32 15.39
C LEU A 12 -8.47 -14.23 16.16
N GLU A 13 -8.06 -15.45 16.49
CA GLU A 13 -8.87 -16.37 17.30
C GLU A 13 -9.18 -15.79 18.69
N ILE A 14 -8.19 -15.20 19.36
CA ILE A 14 -8.38 -14.54 20.65
C ILE A 14 -9.35 -13.36 20.53
N ILE A 15 -9.19 -12.54 19.48
CA ILE A 15 -10.07 -11.39 19.23
C ILE A 15 -11.51 -11.83 18.99
N GLU A 16 -11.75 -12.91 18.24
CA GLU A 16 -13.10 -13.45 18.03
C GLU A 16 -13.75 -13.89 19.34
N ARG A 17 -13.00 -14.62 20.17
CA ARG A 17 -13.49 -15.07 21.49
C ARG A 17 -13.86 -13.90 22.39
N LEU A 18 -13.06 -12.84 22.39
CA LEU A 18 -13.32 -11.65 23.20
C LEU A 18 -14.48 -10.81 22.65
N SER A 19 -14.64 -10.72 21.32
CA SER A 19 -15.67 -9.91 20.67
C SER A 19 -17.10 -10.28 21.10
N GLY A 20 -17.36 -11.54 21.44
CA GLY A 20 -18.65 -11.98 21.97
C GLY A 20 -18.94 -11.54 23.42
N SER A 21 -17.92 -11.10 24.17
CA SER A 21 -17.99 -10.85 25.61
C SER A 21 -17.79 -9.37 26.00
N VAL A 22 -17.27 -8.53 25.10
CA VAL A 22 -17.10 -7.08 25.32
C VAL A 22 -18.06 -6.24 24.48
N ARG A 23 -18.55 -5.14 25.06
CA ARG A 23 -19.44 -4.16 24.42
C ARG A 23 -18.93 -2.73 24.58
N GLY A 24 -19.57 -1.78 23.92
CA GLY A 24 -19.27 -0.35 24.07
C GLY A 24 -17.96 0.06 23.38
N GLU A 25 -17.15 0.86 24.07
CA GLU A 25 -15.89 1.37 23.53
C GLU A 25 -14.84 0.28 23.30
N THR A 26 -14.72 -0.66 24.24
CA THR A 26 -13.77 -1.78 24.14
C THR A 26 -14.06 -2.65 22.92
N GLY A 27 -15.33 -2.98 22.66
CA GLY A 27 -15.74 -3.74 21.47
C GLY A 27 -15.39 -3.01 20.16
N ARG A 28 -15.58 -1.68 20.11
CA ARG A 28 -15.18 -0.86 18.94
C ARG A 28 -13.67 -0.83 18.73
N SER A 29 -12.90 -0.73 19.81
CA SER A 29 -11.43 -0.79 19.73
C SER A 29 -10.95 -2.15 19.22
N LEU A 30 -11.55 -3.24 19.73
CA LEU A 30 -11.24 -4.60 19.32
C LEU A 30 -11.55 -4.84 17.83
N ALA A 31 -12.68 -4.34 17.33
CA ALA A 31 -13.02 -4.38 15.91
C ALA A 31 -12.01 -3.62 15.03
N LYS A 32 -11.48 -2.47 15.50
CA LYS A 32 -10.42 -1.73 14.77
C LYS A 32 -9.12 -2.52 14.73
N VAL A 33 -8.75 -3.19 15.82
CA VAL A 33 -7.54 -4.03 15.87
C VAL A 33 -7.69 -5.23 14.94
N LYS A 34 -8.86 -5.90 14.95
CA LYS A 34 -9.20 -6.97 14.02
C LYS A 34 -9.02 -6.52 12.56
N ALA A 35 -9.67 -5.40 12.19
CA ALA A 35 -9.59 -4.87 10.84
C ALA A 35 -8.15 -4.58 10.39
N LYS A 36 -7.30 -4.05 11.29
CA LYS A 36 -5.87 -3.83 11.00
C LYS A 36 -5.07 -5.11 10.80
N LEU A 37 -5.36 -6.15 11.59
CA LEU A 37 -4.73 -7.47 11.42
C LEU A 37 -5.17 -8.13 10.11
N GLU A 38 -6.46 -7.99 9.76
CA GLU A 38 -7.03 -8.51 8.51
C GLU A 38 -6.53 -7.77 7.26
N GLU A 39 -6.30 -6.45 7.34
CA GLU A 39 -5.79 -5.65 6.22
C GLU A 39 -4.40 -6.11 5.75
N GLU A 40 -3.61 -6.76 6.61
CA GLU A 40 -2.24 -7.25 6.32
C GLU A 40 -1.31 -6.20 5.69
N ALA A 41 -1.59 -4.91 5.92
CA ALA A 41 -0.85 -3.84 5.30
C ALA A 41 0.51 -3.63 5.99
N PHE A 42 1.59 -4.14 5.37
CA PHE A 42 2.95 -3.74 5.69
C PHE A 42 3.34 -2.51 4.85
N ASN A 43 3.26 -1.32 5.46
CA ASN A 43 3.59 -0.08 4.79
C ASN A 43 5.11 0.17 4.80
N LEU A 44 5.76 0.00 3.65
CA LEU A 44 7.15 0.40 3.43
C LEU A 44 7.22 1.77 2.78
N VAL A 45 7.75 2.76 3.49
CA VAL A 45 7.94 4.13 2.97
C VAL A 45 9.39 4.30 2.50
N ILE A 46 9.57 4.65 1.22
CA ILE A 46 10.89 4.89 0.62
C ILE A 46 11.08 6.39 0.43
N LEU A 47 12.01 6.96 1.21
CA LEU A 47 12.31 8.39 1.22
C LEU A 47 13.68 8.67 0.59
N GLY A 48 13.83 9.83 -0.04
CA GLY A 48 15.12 10.29 -0.55
C GLY A 48 14.98 11.42 -1.56
N GLN A 49 16.07 12.15 -1.79
CA GLN A 49 16.13 13.23 -2.79
C GLN A 49 15.74 12.74 -4.19
N PHE A 50 15.25 13.65 -5.04
CA PHE A 50 14.96 13.35 -6.44
C PHE A 50 16.20 12.75 -7.14
N LYS A 51 15.97 11.83 -8.09
CA LYS A 51 17.02 11.20 -8.93
C LYS A 51 18.10 10.37 -8.19
N ARG A 52 17.76 9.78 -7.03
CA ARG A 52 18.66 8.86 -6.29
C ARG A 52 18.38 7.37 -6.52
N GLY A 53 17.69 7.02 -7.60
CA GLY A 53 17.41 5.61 -7.94
C GLY A 53 16.28 4.95 -7.14
N LYS A 54 15.39 5.72 -6.49
CA LYS A 54 14.25 5.18 -5.73
C LYS A 54 13.35 4.28 -6.59
N SER A 55 12.95 4.74 -7.77
CA SER A 55 12.14 3.94 -8.70
C SER A 55 12.88 2.69 -9.16
N THR A 56 14.19 2.79 -9.40
CA THR A 56 15.04 1.65 -9.77
C THR A 56 15.10 0.61 -8.66
N PHE A 57 15.27 1.05 -7.40
CA PHE A 57 15.26 0.17 -6.24
C PHE A 57 13.90 -0.52 -6.06
N ILE A 58 12.79 0.21 -6.21
CA ILE A 58 11.45 -0.37 -6.13
C ILE A 58 11.23 -1.41 -7.22
N ASN A 59 11.57 -1.11 -8.47
CA ASN A 59 11.46 -2.08 -9.57
C ASN A 59 12.30 -3.34 -9.32
N ALA A 60 13.52 -3.18 -8.80
CA ALA A 60 14.37 -4.31 -8.44
C ALA A 60 13.78 -5.14 -7.29
N LEU A 61 13.18 -4.49 -6.28
CA LEU A 61 12.49 -5.18 -5.18
C LEU A 61 11.26 -5.94 -5.66
N LEU A 62 10.53 -5.40 -6.64
CA LEU A 62 9.36 -6.03 -7.24
C LEU A 62 9.72 -7.09 -8.29
N GLY A 63 10.96 -7.10 -8.79
CA GLY A 63 11.37 -7.97 -9.90
C GLY A 63 10.82 -7.54 -11.26
N GLU A 64 10.16 -6.38 -11.35
CA GLU A 64 9.48 -5.88 -12.55
C GLU A 64 9.75 -4.39 -12.78
N SER A 65 9.78 -3.95 -14.04
CA SER A 65 10.01 -2.56 -14.42
C SER A 65 8.70 -1.75 -14.48
N LEU A 66 8.01 -1.59 -13.36
CA LEU A 66 6.70 -0.93 -13.28
C LEU A 66 6.78 0.60 -13.19
N LEU A 67 7.68 1.14 -12.36
CA LEU A 67 7.84 2.58 -12.19
C LEU A 67 8.80 3.16 -13.23
N PRO A 68 8.53 4.34 -13.81
CA PRO A 68 9.49 5.00 -14.67
C PRO A 68 10.74 5.45 -13.90
N THR A 69 11.90 5.24 -14.51
CA THR A 69 13.24 5.48 -13.93
C THR A 69 13.99 6.65 -14.58
N ALA A 70 13.34 7.40 -15.48
CA ALA A 70 13.97 8.48 -16.25
C ALA A 70 14.49 9.65 -15.36
N ILE A 71 15.30 10.52 -15.95
CA ILE A 71 16.13 11.52 -15.27
C ILE A 71 15.41 12.85 -15.04
N VAL A 72 14.18 13.03 -15.53
CA VAL A 72 13.35 14.24 -15.29
C VAL A 72 12.83 14.19 -13.83
N PRO A 73 12.67 15.29 -13.08
CA PRO A 73 12.25 15.24 -11.67
C PRO A 73 10.96 14.42 -11.54
N LEU A 74 11.12 13.20 -11.02
CA LEU A 74 10.10 12.17 -10.96
C LEU A 74 9.74 12.04 -9.49
N THR A 75 8.45 12.21 -9.21
CA THR A 75 7.75 12.18 -7.90
C THR A 75 7.29 13.55 -7.35
N SER A 76 6.53 14.33 -8.12
CA SER A 76 5.65 15.39 -7.57
C SER A 76 4.28 14.84 -7.10
N VAL A 77 4.03 13.54 -7.34
CA VAL A 77 2.79 12.82 -6.99
C VAL A 77 3.12 11.65 -6.07
N VAL A 78 2.35 11.48 -5.00
CA VAL A 78 2.45 10.32 -4.10
C VAL A 78 1.98 9.08 -4.85
N THR A 79 2.87 8.09 -5.02
CA THR A 79 2.53 6.80 -5.63
C THR A 79 2.41 5.73 -4.54
N ILE A 80 1.25 5.09 -4.48
CA ILE A 80 0.99 3.98 -3.54
C ILE A 80 0.95 2.69 -4.35
N LEU A 81 1.85 1.76 -4.03
CA LEU A 81 1.87 0.42 -4.62
C LEU A 81 1.18 -0.53 -3.64
N ARG A 82 0.22 -1.31 -4.15
CA ARG A 82 -0.49 -2.35 -3.41
C ARG A 82 -0.56 -3.61 -4.25
N TYR A 83 -0.49 -4.76 -3.58
CA TYR A 83 -0.74 -6.04 -4.22
C TYR A 83 -2.20 -6.12 -4.70
N GLY A 84 -2.40 -6.73 -5.86
CA GLY A 84 -3.70 -7.03 -6.43
C GLY A 84 -3.60 -8.21 -7.40
N PRO A 85 -4.72 -8.89 -7.71
CA PRO A 85 -4.72 -10.04 -8.62
C PRO A 85 -4.39 -9.65 -10.07
N GLU A 86 -4.59 -8.38 -10.43
CA GLU A 86 -4.35 -7.84 -11.76
C GLU A 86 -3.64 -6.48 -11.64
N LEU A 87 -2.79 -6.17 -12.63
CA LEU A 87 -2.15 -4.86 -12.71
C LEU A 87 -3.20 -3.79 -12.99
N ARG A 88 -3.34 -2.83 -12.07
CA ARG A 88 -4.27 -1.71 -12.19
C ARG A 88 -3.64 -0.43 -11.69
N ILE A 89 -3.89 0.66 -12.42
CA ILE A 89 -3.42 2.00 -12.05
C ILE A 89 -4.62 2.92 -11.92
N GLU A 90 -4.83 3.44 -10.71
CA GLU A 90 -5.87 4.42 -10.40
C GLU A 90 -5.23 5.77 -10.07
N VAL A 91 -5.72 6.83 -10.70
CA VAL A 91 -5.28 8.20 -10.49
C VAL A 91 -6.32 8.91 -9.67
N HIS A 92 -5.92 9.45 -8.52
CA HIS A 92 -6.76 10.25 -7.64
C HIS A 92 -6.36 11.71 -7.77
N TYR A 93 -7.21 12.51 -8.41
CA TYR A 93 -7.00 13.94 -8.57
C TYR A 93 -7.48 14.70 -7.32
N GLN A 94 -6.99 15.93 -7.13
CA GLN A 94 -7.37 16.77 -5.98
C GLN A 94 -8.84 17.21 -6.00
N ASN A 95 -9.52 17.11 -7.14
CA ASN A 95 -10.93 17.44 -7.32
C ASN A 95 -11.86 16.22 -7.17
N ASP A 96 -11.42 15.19 -6.44
CA ASP A 96 -12.10 13.91 -6.23
C ASP A 96 -12.38 13.09 -7.50
N LYS A 97 -11.92 13.53 -8.68
CA LYS A 97 -11.96 12.73 -9.91
C LYS A 97 -11.07 11.49 -9.72
N ARG A 98 -11.58 10.35 -10.20
CA ARG A 98 -10.81 9.12 -10.32
C ARG A 98 -10.77 8.66 -11.76
N GLU A 99 -9.65 8.11 -12.17
CA GLU A 99 -9.43 7.62 -13.52
C GLU A 99 -8.58 6.35 -13.47
N THR A 100 -8.95 5.34 -14.26
CA THR A 100 -8.13 4.15 -14.45
C THR A 100 -7.35 4.32 -15.75
N ILE A 101 -6.05 4.04 -15.72
CA ILE A 101 -5.16 4.17 -16.88
C ILE A 101 -4.37 2.87 -17.08
N ASP A 102 -3.83 2.72 -18.29
CA ASP A 102 -2.85 1.68 -18.59
C ASP A 102 -1.43 2.10 -18.17
N LEU A 103 -0.53 1.12 -18.05
CA LEU A 103 0.89 1.36 -17.71
C LEU A 103 1.58 2.33 -18.67
N ALA A 104 1.18 2.33 -19.95
CA ALA A 104 1.68 3.27 -20.95
C ALA A 104 1.32 4.74 -20.67
N GLY A 105 0.22 4.98 -19.94
CA GLY A 105 -0.23 6.31 -19.52
C GLY A 105 0.42 6.80 -18.22
N LEU A 106 1.11 5.94 -17.48
CA LEU A 106 1.72 6.30 -16.19
C LEU A 106 2.76 7.42 -16.33
N PRO A 107 3.72 7.40 -17.28
CA PRO A 107 4.75 8.42 -17.36
C PRO A 107 4.21 9.84 -17.49
N SER A 108 3.12 10.06 -18.25
CA SER A 108 2.58 11.39 -18.51
C SER A 108 1.94 12.07 -17.29
N LEU A 109 1.66 11.33 -16.22
CA LEU A 109 1.02 11.83 -15.00
C LEU A 109 1.99 12.04 -13.83
N ILE A 110 3.15 11.40 -13.87
CA ILE A 110 4.16 11.49 -12.79
C ILE A 110 5.44 12.22 -13.21
N THR A 111 5.49 12.74 -14.44
CA THR A 111 6.51 13.66 -14.93
C THR A 111 6.00 15.10 -14.95
N GLU A 112 6.79 16.05 -14.45
CA GLU A 112 6.58 17.49 -14.70
C GLU A 112 6.82 17.82 -16.19
N ARG A 113 6.05 18.78 -16.74
CA ARG A 113 6.33 19.43 -18.02
C ARG A 113 7.42 20.49 -17.85
#